data_AF-A0AAV4CWN7-F1
#
_entry.id   AF-A0AAV4CWN7-F1
#
_cell.length_a   1.000
_cell.length_b   1.000
_cell.length_c   1.000
_cell.angle_alpha   90.00
_cell.angle_beta   90.00
_cell.angle_gamma   90.00
#
_symmetry.space_group_name_H-M   'P 1'
#
loop_
_entity.id
_entity.type
_entity.pdbx_description
1 polymer ?
#
loop_
_entity_poly.entity_id
_entity_poly.type
_entity_poly.pdbx_seq_one_letter_code
_entity_poly.pdbx_strand_id
1 'polypeptide(L)'
;MNLSGPLPLRGQAGICSFNIKCSFYTYGAIVDYSDAMIWGMLNRGLNDKEVRPDILRQSRQDMLLEDALRYIEAKESGKRSASRLDEGGSSTVTATSSYMRQDKPSSDGGKNSPLSTMCSYCGKPGHSVRKREHMTKCQAYWKRCAECGSTHLFVNVCKKTSQLNAIFI
;
A
#
# COMPACT_ATOMS: atom_id res chain seq x y z
N MET A 1 -2.85 8.73 -3.99
CA MET A 1 -3.03 10.19 -4.00
C MET A 1 -1.66 10.79 -4.28
N ASN A 2 -1.52 11.48 -5.41
CA ASN A 2 -0.26 12.05 -5.87
C ASN A 2 0.15 13.18 -4.92
N LEU A 3 1.27 12.98 -4.21
CA LEU A 3 2.00 14.05 -3.55
C LEU A 3 2.69 14.85 -4.67
N SER A 4 1.95 15.80 -5.25
CA SER A 4 2.56 16.90 -5.99
C SER A 4 3.37 17.70 -4.97
N GLY A 5 4.71 17.61 -5.04
CA GLY A 5 5.62 18.30 -4.12
C GLY A 5 5.40 19.82 -4.07
N PRO A 6 6.12 20.57 -3.22
CA PRO A 6 5.84 21.99 -2.90
C PRO A 6 5.93 23.01 -4.05
N LEU A 7 6.37 22.61 -5.25
CA LEU A 7 6.49 23.49 -6.43
C LEU A 7 5.20 24.27 -6.81
N PRO A 8 3.98 23.70 -6.77
CA PRO A 8 2.76 24.42 -7.09
C PRO A 8 2.46 25.53 -6.09
N LEU A 9 2.77 25.34 -4.80
CA LEU A 9 2.43 26.33 -3.76
C LEU A 9 3.32 27.56 -3.85
N ARG A 10 4.62 27.40 -4.15
CA ARG A 10 5.53 28.53 -4.41
C ARG A 10 5.10 29.30 -5.66
N GLY A 11 4.72 28.60 -6.74
CA GLY A 11 4.19 29.24 -7.95
C GLY A 11 2.90 30.04 -7.71
N GLN A 12 1.96 29.45 -6.98
CA GLN A 12 0.70 30.12 -6.63
C GLN A 12 0.92 31.32 -5.71
N ALA A 13 1.83 31.21 -4.74
CA ALA A 13 2.14 32.29 -3.82
C ALA A 13 2.78 33.49 -4.52
N GLY A 14 3.61 33.26 -5.54
CA GLY A 14 4.19 34.33 -6.37
C GLY A 14 3.14 35.17 -7.11
N ILE A 15 1.97 34.60 -7.40
CA ILE A 15 0.85 35.32 -8.01
C ILE A 15 0.14 36.20 -6.96
N CYS A 16 0.07 35.74 -5.71
CA CYS A 16 -0.71 36.37 -4.65
C CYS A 16 -0.06 37.59 -3.98
N SER A 17 1.21 37.92 -4.26
CA SER A 17 1.89 39.14 -3.77
C SER A 17 1.69 39.42 -2.27
N PHE A 18 2.17 38.53 -1.40
CA PHE A 18 1.97 38.57 0.06
C PHE A 18 2.83 39.60 0.81
N ASN A 19 2.86 40.83 0.28
CA ASN A 19 3.79 41.87 0.68
C ASN A 19 3.02 42.97 1.42
N ILE A 20 3.41 43.26 2.66
CA ILE A 20 2.77 44.34 3.45
C ILE A 20 3.81 45.41 3.76
N LYS A 21 3.42 46.68 3.60
CA LYS A 21 4.24 47.82 4.03
C LYS A 21 4.05 48.05 5.52
N CYS A 22 5.13 47.99 6.29
CA CYS A 22 5.07 48.30 7.72
C CYS A 22 4.99 49.82 7.94
N SER A 23 4.02 50.29 8.73
CA SER A 23 3.85 51.72 9.02
C SER A 23 4.64 52.20 10.25
N PHE A 24 5.11 51.30 11.11
CA PHE A 24 5.33 51.65 12.52
C PHE A 24 6.80 51.67 13.00
N TYR A 25 7.76 51.06 12.30
CA TYR A 25 9.12 50.97 12.87
C TYR A 25 10.31 51.03 11.90
N THR A 26 10.11 50.82 10.60
CA THR A 26 11.20 50.91 9.62
C THR A 26 10.70 51.55 8.34
N TYR A 27 11.32 52.68 7.98
CA TYR A 27 11.17 53.47 6.76
C TYR A 27 10.76 52.62 5.53
N GLY A 28 9.45 52.50 5.28
CA GLY A 28 8.91 51.86 4.07
C GLY A 28 9.29 50.39 3.83
N ALA A 29 9.74 49.64 4.85
CA ALA A 29 10.13 48.25 4.66
C ALA A 29 8.93 47.39 4.23
N ILE A 30 9.14 46.62 3.16
CA ILE A 30 8.18 45.63 2.66
C ILE A 30 8.48 44.30 3.36
N VAL A 31 7.52 43.79 4.11
CA VAL A 31 7.62 42.45 4.73
C VAL A 31 6.89 41.46 3.83
N ASP A 32 7.59 40.40 3.43
CA ASP A 32 7.06 39.29 2.66
C ASP A 32 6.61 38.16 3.59
N TYR A 33 5.34 37.74 3.46
CA TYR A 33 4.75 36.66 4.22
C TYR A 33 4.48 35.40 3.37
N SER A 34 5.00 35.34 2.15
CA SER A 34 4.75 34.23 1.21
C SER A 34 5.07 32.87 1.83
N ASP A 35 6.23 32.72 2.47
CA ASP A 35 6.63 31.46 3.10
C ASP A 35 5.72 31.06 4.27
N ALA A 36 5.24 32.03 5.06
CA ALA A 36 4.29 31.78 6.13
C ALA A 36 2.92 31.32 5.61
N MET A 37 2.47 31.88 4.48
CA MET A 37 1.23 31.47 3.81
C MET A 37 1.36 30.07 3.20
N ILE A 38 2.48 29.78 2.54
CA ILE A 38 2.79 28.45 2.01
C ILE A 38 2.81 27.42 3.14
N TRP A 39 3.41 27.76 4.28
CA TRP A 39 3.44 26.90 5.46
C TRP A 39 2.04 26.59 6.00
N GLY A 40 1.17 27.61 6.11
CA GLY A 40 -0.22 27.43 6.53
C GLY A 40 -1.01 26.52 5.58
N MET A 41 -0.85 26.72 4.27
CA MET A 41 -1.48 25.89 3.24
C MET A 41 -0.97 24.44 3.26
N LEU A 42 0.33 24.25 3.45
CA LEU A 42 0.96 22.95 3.56
C LEU A 42 0.38 22.17 4.75
N ASN A 43 0.35 22.78 5.94
CA ASN A 43 -0.22 22.15 7.14
C ASN A 43 -1.68 21.72 6.96
N ARG A 44 -2.48 22.53 6.27
CA ARG A 44 -3.87 22.19 5.94
C ARG A 44 -3.96 21.05 4.93
N GLY A 45 -3.03 20.99 3.97
CA GLY A 45 -2.98 19.99 2.91
C GLY A 45 -2.45 18.62 3.33
N LEU A 46 -1.71 18.52 4.44
CA LEU A 46 -1.20 17.25 4.95
C LEU A 46 -2.34 16.31 5.34
N ASN A 47 -2.54 15.22 4.60
CA ASN A 47 -3.63 14.26 4.86
C ASN A 47 -3.30 13.25 5.98
N ASP A 48 -2.03 13.09 6.35
CA ASP A 48 -1.62 12.14 7.37
C ASP A 48 -2.11 12.56 8.77
N LYS A 49 -2.88 11.67 9.39
CA LYS A 49 -3.56 11.89 10.68
C LYS A 49 -2.61 11.91 11.88
N GLU A 50 -1.38 11.44 11.73
CA GLU A 50 -0.36 11.41 12.78
C GLU A 50 0.66 12.52 12.58
N VAL A 51 1.07 12.79 11.34
CA VAL A 51 2.09 13.80 11.03
C VAL A 51 1.56 15.21 11.27
N ARG A 52 0.30 15.51 10.90
CA ARG A 52 -0.30 16.83 11.09
C ARG A 52 -0.34 17.28 12.57
N PRO A 53 -0.91 16.51 13.52
CA PRO A 53 -0.92 16.92 14.93
C PRO A 53 0.49 16.96 15.54
N ASP A 54 1.43 16.15 15.06
CA ASP A 54 2.82 16.16 15.53
C ASP A 54 3.53 17.49 15.16
N ILE A 55 3.31 17.97 13.93
CA ILE A 55 3.80 19.28 13.50
C ILE A 55 3.16 20.41 14.29
N LEU A 56 1.85 20.35 14.52
CA LEU A 56 1.14 21.36 15.31
C LEU A 56 1.57 21.38 16.79
N ARG A 57 2.04 20.24 17.30
CA ARG A 57 2.54 20.11 18.67
C ARG A 57 3.95 20.68 18.83
N GLN A 58 4.68 20.89 17.74
CA GLN A 58 6.02 21.45 17.78
C GLN A 58 6.00 22.88 18.35
N SER A 59 6.87 23.15 19.33
CA SER A 59 6.95 24.47 19.99
C SER A 59 7.52 25.58 19.10
N ARG A 60 8.25 25.20 18.04
CA ARG A 60 8.85 26.09 17.05
C ARG A 60 7.94 26.22 15.84
N GLN A 61 6.95 27.11 15.93
CA GLN A 61 6.06 27.45 14.82
C GLN A 61 6.68 28.45 13.84
N ASP A 62 7.84 29.00 14.18
CA ASP A 62 8.63 29.98 13.44
C ASP A 62 9.74 29.34 12.58
N MET A 63 9.66 28.03 12.32
CA MET A 63 10.65 27.34 11.51
C MET A 63 10.61 27.81 10.05
N LEU A 64 11.79 27.92 9.43
CA LEU A 64 11.90 28.23 8.00
C LEU A 64 11.17 27.16 7.18
N LEU A 65 10.48 27.58 6.11
CA LEU A 65 9.68 26.68 5.28
C LEU A 65 10.45 25.43 4.83
N GLU A 66 11.74 25.57 4.52
CA GLU A 66 12.60 24.46 4.10
C GLU A 66 12.91 23.46 5.22
N ASP A 67 13.15 23.94 6.44
CA ASP A 67 13.36 23.07 7.60
C ASP A 67 12.09 22.28 7.91
N ALA A 68 10.95 22.93 7.70
CA ALA A 68 9.62 22.38 7.91
C ALA A 68 9.29 21.28 6.90
N LEU A 69 9.64 21.50 5.63
CA LEU A 69 9.56 20.49 4.57
C LEU A 69 10.45 19.29 4.89
N ARG A 70 11.72 19.52 5.24
CA ARG A 70 12.67 18.45 5.58
C ARG A 70 12.18 17.61 6.77
N TYR A 71 11.57 18.26 7.76
CA TYR A 71 10.98 17.58 8.90
C TYR A 71 9.82 16.65 8.48
N ILE A 72 8.89 17.17 7.66
CA ILE A 72 7.75 16.39 7.13
C ILE A 72 8.25 15.20 6.33
N GLU A 73 9.18 15.44 5.40
CA GLU A 73 9.78 14.41 4.56
C GLU A 73 10.43 13.31 5.40
N ALA A 74 11.17 13.67 6.45
CA ALA A 74 11.78 12.72 7.37
C ALA A 74 10.74 11.91 8.13
N LYS A 75 9.67 12.54 8.61
CA LYS A 75 8.57 11.86 9.33
C LYS A 75 7.80 10.90 8.43
N GLU A 76 7.41 11.32 7.24
CA GLU A 76 6.70 10.46 6.28
C GLU A 76 7.60 9.31 5.80
N SER A 77 8.87 9.59 5.48
CA SER A 77 9.83 8.56 5.07
C SER A 77 10.10 7.56 6.18
N GLY A 78 10.22 8.04 7.42
CA GLY A 78 10.38 7.21 8.62
C GLY A 78 9.18 6.30 8.84
N LYS A 79 7.96 6.85 8.81
CA LYS A 79 6.71 6.08 8.93
C LYS A 79 6.59 5.01 7.83
N ARG A 80 6.88 5.39 6.59
CA ARG A 80 6.84 4.48 5.43
C ARG A 80 7.91 3.38 5.49
N SER A 81 9.02 3.65 6.16
CA SER A 81 10.08 2.66 6.39
C SER A 81 9.73 1.74 7.56
N ALA A 82 9.20 2.29 8.66
CA ALA A 82 8.71 1.53 9.80
C ALA A 82 7.58 0.58 9.39
N SER A 83 6.61 1.05 8.60
CA SER A 83 5.52 0.20 8.11
C SER A 83 6.03 -1.00 7.30
N ARG A 84 7.12 -0.84 6.53
CA ARG A 84 7.78 -1.93 5.79
C ARG A 84 8.53 -2.90 6.70
N LEU A 85 9.06 -2.43 7.83
CA LEU A 85 9.72 -3.28 8.83
C LEU A 85 8.69 -4.07 9.64
N ASP A 86 7.57 -3.45 9.99
CA ASP A 86 6.47 -4.08 10.72
C ASP A 86 5.72 -5.10 9.84
N GLU A 87 5.50 -4.81 8.56
CA GLU A 87 5.05 -5.80 7.56
C GLU A 87 6.10 -6.89 7.31
N GLY A 88 7.38 -6.58 7.52
CA GLY A 88 8.52 -7.50 7.42
C GLY A 88 8.60 -8.57 8.51
N GLY A 89 7.77 -8.50 9.56
CA GLY A 89 7.61 -9.57 10.55
C GLY A 89 6.98 -10.85 9.99
N SER A 90 6.40 -10.80 8.78
CA SER A 90 5.94 -11.99 8.06
C SER A 90 6.25 -11.86 6.57
N SER A 91 7.47 -12.31 6.21
CA SER A 91 7.92 -12.65 4.84
C SER A 91 8.78 -11.59 4.12
N THR A 92 10.05 -11.95 3.91
CA THR A 92 10.92 -11.53 2.78
C THR A 92 11.64 -10.18 2.83
N VAL A 93 12.55 -9.99 3.80
CA VAL A 93 13.84 -9.33 3.48
C VAL A 93 14.73 -10.37 2.79
N THR A 94 14.44 -10.65 1.52
CA THR A 94 15.38 -11.39 0.66
C THR A 94 16.17 -10.34 -0.12
N ALA A 95 17.24 -9.87 0.51
CA ALA A 95 18.31 -9.15 -0.18
C ALA A 95 18.91 -10.09 -1.24
N THR A 96 18.48 -9.94 -2.49
CA THR A 96 19.10 -10.60 -3.63
C THR A 96 20.39 -9.87 -3.98
N SER A 97 21.50 -10.19 -3.29
CA SER A 97 22.83 -10.00 -3.88
C SER A 97 23.08 -11.16 -4.86
N SER A 98 23.50 -10.84 -6.08
CA SER A 98 23.75 -11.79 -7.16
C SER A 98 24.86 -12.80 -6.85
N TYR A 99 25.66 -12.56 -5.80
CA TYR A 99 26.81 -13.37 -5.43
C TYR A 99 26.44 -14.65 -4.65
N MET A 100 25.32 -14.68 -3.90
CA MET A 100 24.96 -15.85 -3.07
C MET A 100 24.02 -16.85 -3.75
N ARG A 101 23.79 -16.73 -5.07
CA ARG A 101 22.86 -17.63 -5.79
C ARG A 101 23.45 -18.98 -6.20
N GLN A 102 24.75 -19.21 -6.04
CA GLN A 102 25.38 -20.42 -6.60
C GLN A 102 25.72 -21.52 -5.59
N ASP A 103 25.66 -21.25 -4.29
CA ASP A 103 25.97 -22.27 -3.29
C ASP A 103 24.97 -22.25 -2.13
N LYS A 104 23.86 -22.98 -2.29
CA LYS A 104 23.21 -23.64 -1.15
C LYS A 104 22.36 -24.83 -1.63
N PRO A 105 22.56 -26.02 -1.04
CA PRO A 105 21.81 -27.23 -1.35
C PRO A 105 20.34 -27.06 -0.92
N SER A 106 19.45 -27.37 -1.85
CA SER A 106 18.00 -27.39 -1.70
C SER A 106 17.56 -28.08 -0.42
N SER A 107 17.17 -27.28 0.59
CA SER A 107 16.48 -27.75 1.79
C SER A 107 15.31 -26.81 2.11
N ASP A 108 14.18 -27.19 1.51
CA ASP A 108 12.86 -27.28 2.10
C ASP A 108 12.28 -26.09 2.90
N GLY A 109 11.43 -25.33 2.19
CA GLY A 109 10.36 -24.49 2.72
C GLY A 109 9.25 -24.26 1.69
N GLY A 110 9.25 -25.05 0.61
CA GLY A 110 8.15 -25.10 -0.33
C GLY A 110 7.14 -26.06 0.24
N LYS A 111 5.85 -25.68 0.28
CA LYS A 111 4.76 -26.64 0.43
C LYS A 111 4.69 -27.53 -0.83
N ASN A 112 5.72 -28.34 -1.04
CA ASN A 112 5.77 -29.49 -1.91
C ASN A 112 5.72 -30.73 -1.01
N SER A 113 4.66 -30.84 -0.21
CA SER A 113 4.18 -32.17 0.13
C SER A 113 3.57 -32.73 -1.16
N PRO A 114 4.04 -33.87 -1.71
CA PRO A 114 3.33 -34.63 -2.74
C PRO A 114 2.12 -35.34 -2.12
N LEU A 115 1.42 -34.68 -1.20
CA LEU A 115 0.22 -35.18 -0.58
C LEU A 115 -0.91 -34.83 -1.53
N SER A 116 -1.15 -35.72 -2.50
CA SER A 116 -2.47 -36.03 -3.08
C SER A 116 -3.52 -34.94 -2.84
N THR A 117 -3.27 -33.71 -3.31
CA THR A 117 -4.13 -32.59 -2.95
C THR A 117 -5.28 -32.74 -3.90
N MET A 118 -6.38 -33.29 -3.37
CA MET A 118 -7.61 -33.47 -4.10
C MET A 118 -7.92 -32.16 -4.82
N CYS A 119 -8.10 -32.23 -6.14
CA CYS A 119 -8.42 -31.04 -6.90
C CYS A 119 -9.74 -30.45 -6.39
N SER A 120 -9.76 -29.17 -6.05
CA SER A 120 -10.94 -28.48 -5.51
C SER A 120 -12.14 -28.43 -6.47
N TYR A 121 -11.92 -28.75 -7.75
CA TYR A 121 -12.92 -28.70 -8.81
C TYR A 121 -13.50 -30.07 -9.17
N CYS A 122 -12.73 -31.15 -9.01
CA CYS A 122 -13.18 -32.51 -9.36
C CYS A 122 -13.05 -33.55 -8.24
N GLY A 123 -12.41 -33.19 -7.13
CA GLY A 123 -12.19 -34.06 -5.96
C GLY A 123 -11.14 -35.15 -6.17
N LYS A 124 -10.55 -35.28 -7.36
CA LYS A 124 -9.55 -36.31 -7.67
C LYS A 124 -8.12 -35.79 -7.50
N PRO A 125 -7.20 -36.61 -6.97
CA PRO A 125 -5.77 -36.28 -6.97
C PRO A 125 -5.12 -36.50 -8.34
N GLY A 126 -3.83 -36.15 -8.49
CA GLY A 126 -3.04 -36.49 -9.68
C GLY A 126 -2.87 -35.39 -10.74
N HIS A 127 -3.35 -34.16 -10.47
CA HIS A 127 -3.08 -32.98 -11.31
C HIS A 127 -3.10 -31.71 -10.46
N SER A 128 -2.37 -30.68 -10.88
CA SER A 128 -2.39 -29.38 -10.21
C SER A 128 -3.55 -28.49 -10.67
N VAL A 129 -3.91 -27.51 -9.83
CA VAL A 129 -4.89 -26.44 -10.13
C VAL A 129 -4.31 -25.39 -11.11
N ARG A 130 -3.06 -25.54 -11.56
CA ARG A 130 -2.44 -24.61 -12.50
C ARG A 130 -3.20 -24.63 -13.84
N LYS A 131 -3.47 -23.44 -14.40
CA LYS A 131 -4.34 -23.23 -15.58
C LYS A 131 -4.12 -24.24 -16.73
N ARG A 132 -2.86 -24.50 -17.12
CA ARG A 132 -2.54 -25.42 -18.23
C ARG A 132 -2.89 -26.87 -17.91
N GLU A 133 -2.56 -27.33 -16.71
CA GLU A 133 -2.80 -28.72 -16.30
C GLU A 133 -4.26 -28.96 -15.90
N HIS A 134 -4.89 -27.96 -15.29
CA HIS A 134 -6.32 -27.97 -14.99
C HIS A 134 -7.15 -28.08 -16.29
N MET A 135 -6.76 -27.37 -17.36
CA MET A 135 -7.48 -27.43 -18.64
C MET A 135 -7.35 -28.77 -19.37
N THR A 136 -6.20 -29.44 -19.25
CA THR A 136 -5.92 -30.69 -20.00
C THR A 136 -6.21 -31.96 -19.21
N LYS A 137 -6.01 -31.96 -17.89
CA LYS A 137 -6.12 -33.15 -17.04
C LYS A 137 -7.35 -33.16 -16.14
N CYS A 138 -7.99 -32.02 -15.88
CA CYS A 138 -9.17 -31.98 -15.01
C CYS A 138 -10.45 -32.28 -15.79
N GLN A 139 -11.09 -33.42 -15.48
CA GLN A 139 -12.37 -33.82 -16.07
C GLN A 139 -13.51 -32.84 -15.78
N ALA A 140 -13.42 -32.05 -14.71
CA ALA A 140 -14.42 -31.06 -14.36
C ALA A 140 -14.34 -29.80 -15.21
N TYR A 141 -13.23 -29.54 -15.92
CA TYR A 141 -12.99 -28.28 -16.62
C TYR A 141 -14.09 -27.94 -17.64
N TRP A 142 -14.65 -28.91 -18.35
CA TRP A 142 -15.71 -28.61 -19.34
C TRP A 142 -17.12 -28.94 -18.84
N LYS A 143 -17.30 -29.07 -17.51
CA LYS A 143 -18.58 -29.47 -16.91
C LYS A 143 -19.21 -28.31 -16.15
N ARG A 144 -20.55 -28.27 -16.18
CA ARG A 144 -21.38 -27.32 -15.43
C ARG A 144 -22.06 -28.05 -14.30
N CYS A 145 -22.01 -27.49 -13.10
CA CYS A 145 -22.72 -28.01 -11.95
C CYS A 145 -24.23 -27.89 -12.15
N ALA A 146 -24.97 -29.00 -12.01
CA ALA A 146 -26.42 -29.02 -12.13
C ALA A 146 -27.12 -28.22 -11.00
N GLU A 147 -26.53 -28.18 -9.80
CA GLU A 147 -27.17 -27.58 -8.62
C GLU A 147 -26.90 -26.08 -8.49
N CYS A 148 -25.68 -25.62 -8.82
CA CYS A 148 -25.32 -24.21 -8.64
C CYS A 148 -25.08 -23.43 -9.94
N GLY A 149 -25.09 -24.12 -11.09
CA GLY A 149 -24.87 -23.52 -12.40
C GLY A 149 -23.44 -23.07 -12.69
N SER A 150 -22.49 -23.17 -11.76
CA SER A 150 -21.08 -22.82 -11.99
C SER A 150 -20.41 -23.78 -12.97
N THR A 151 -19.52 -23.27 -13.82
CA THR A 151 -18.68 -24.06 -14.72
C THR A 151 -17.40 -24.54 -14.03
N HIS A 152 -16.75 -25.54 -14.63
CA HIS A 152 -15.49 -26.12 -14.19
C HIS A 152 -15.55 -26.92 -12.87
N LEU A 153 -16.72 -27.38 -12.39
CA LEU A 153 -16.82 -28.14 -11.13
C LEU A 153 -17.84 -29.28 -11.17
N PHE A 154 -17.61 -30.31 -10.36
CA PHE A 154 -18.56 -31.41 -10.13
C PHE A 154 -19.49 -31.15 -8.95
N VAL A 155 -20.69 -31.73 -9.01
CA VAL A 155 -21.73 -31.62 -7.98
C VAL A 155 -21.21 -32.06 -6.61
N ASN A 156 -20.41 -33.13 -6.56
CA ASN A 156 -19.84 -33.67 -5.32
C ASN A 156 -18.85 -32.73 -4.59
N VAL A 157 -18.31 -31.71 -5.25
CA VAL A 157 -17.44 -30.69 -4.64
C VAL A 157 -18.12 -29.31 -4.56
N CYS A 158 -19.40 -29.24 -4.91
CA CYS A 158 -20.18 -28.02 -4.90
C CYS A 158 -20.44 -27.55 -3.47
N LYS A 159 -19.83 -26.42 -3.09
CA LYS A 159 -20.02 -25.80 -1.76
C LYS A 159 -21.35 -25.07 -1.58
N LYS A 160 -22.04 -24.75 -2.69
CA LYS A 160 -23.33 -24.03 -2.66
C LYS A 160 -24.49 -24.94 -2.24
N THR A 161 -24.38 -26.24 -2.52
CA THR A 161 -25.36 -27.24 -2.09
C THR A 161 -25.28 -27.52 -0.60
N SER A 162 -24.06 -27.42 -0.03
CA SER A 162 -23.81 -27.59 1.41
C SER A 162 -24.56 -26.56 2.28
N GLN A 163 -24.99 -25.43 1.71
CA GLN A 163 -25.73 -24.40 2.42
C GLN A 163 -27.26 -24.57 2.37
N LEU A 164 -27.81 -25.30 1.39
CA LEU A 164 -29.26 -25.52 1.29
C LEU A 164 -29.74 -26.64 2.23
N ASN A 165 -28.87 -27.58 2.60
CA ASN A 165 -29.19 -28.63 3.57
C ASN A 165 -29.02 -28.17 5.04
N ALA A 166 -28.53 -26.96 5.29
CA ALA A 166 -28.34 -26.41 6.64
C ALA A 166 -29.54 -25.56 7.13
N ILE A 167 -30.62 -25.46 6.32
CA ILE A 167 -31.82 -24.66 6.63
C ILE A 167 -32.99 -25.56 7.05
N PHE A 168 -32.85 -26.89 6.95
CA PHE A 168 -33.84 -27.87 7.42
C PHE A 168 -33.20 -28.88 8.38
N ILE A 169 -32.76 -28.39 9.55
CA ILE A 169 -32.74 -29.14 10.82
C ILE A 169 -33.19 -28.18 11.92
#